data_AF-A0A1G3M3W1-F1
#
_entry.id   AF-A0A1G3M3W1-F1
#
_cell.length_a   1.000
_cell.length_b   1.000
_cell.length_c   1.000
_cell.angle_alpha   90.00
_cell.angle_beta   90.00
_cell.angle_gamma   90.00
#
_symmetry.space_group_name_H-M   'P 1'
#
loop_
_entity.id
_entity.type
_entity.pdbx_description
1 polymer ?
#
loop_
_entity_poly.entity_id
_entity_poly.type
_entity_poly.pdbx_seq_one_letter_code
_entity_poly.pdbx_strand_id
1 'polypeptide(L)'
;MKFVVNINDQTPDTCDRSLRFAVKGREGTTLRDTYYLVDPNSSPSKNLQMGYTTVYANGKTTGHSHAQHEEVYFVIQGQGRMVVGEDEYEIKAGDGLYVPFGVFH
;
A
#
# COMPACT_ATOMS: atom_id res chain seq x y z
N MET A 1 32.31 2.23 13.66
CA MET A 1 31.19 1.71 14.47
C MET A 1 30.29 0.89 13.56
N LYS A 2 29.82 -0.29 13.98
CA LYS A 2 28.85 -1.10 13.22
C LYS A 2 27.50 -0.96 13.88
N PHE A 3 26.44 -0.70 13.12
CA PHE A 3 25.07 -0.62 13.63
C PHE A 3 24.09 -1.17 12.59
N VAL A 4 22.92 -1.61 13.07
CA VAL A 4 21.80 -2.11 12.28
C VAL A 4 20.66 -1.11 12.43
N VAL A 5 19.96 -0.82 11.33
CA VAL A 5 18.80 0.09 11.31
C VAL A 5 17.66 -0.58 10.58
N ASN A 6 16.44 -0.44 11.11
CA ASN A 6 15.22 -0.83 10.43
C ASN A 6 14.64 0.38 9.69
N ILE A 7 14.28 0.22 8.41
CA ILE A 7 13.71 1.29 7.60
C ILE A 7 12.38 1.82 8.17
N ASN A 8 11.61 0.98 8.87
CA ASN A 8 10.34 1.37 9.47
C ASN A 8 10.53 2.35 10.64
N ASP A 9 11.69 2.33 11.29
CA ASP A 9 12.07 3.23 12.38
C ASP A 9 12.72 4.53 11.88
N GLN A 10 12.85 4.71 10.55
CA GLN A 10 13.49 5.87 9.96
C GLN A 10 12.48 6.83 9.33
N THR A 11 12.82 8.11 9.38
CA THR A 11 12.13 9.14 8.61
C THR A 11 12.71 9.21 7.20
N PRO A 12 11.87 9.17 6.15
CA PRO A 12 12.29 9.43 4.78
C PRO A 12 12.98 10.79 4.63
N ASP A 13 13.85 10.94 3.64
CA ASP A 13 14.48 12.22 3.36
C ASP A 13 13.44 13.27 2.94
N THR A 14 13.75 14.53 3.24
CA THR A 14 12.90 15.69 2.88
C THR A 14 13.57 16.56 1.83
N CYS A 15 14.57 16.03 1.12
CA CYS A 15 15.29 16.77 0.09
C CYS A 15 14.33 17.17 -1.03
N ASP A 16 14.47 18.38 -1.53
CA ASP A 16 13.72 18.93 -2.66
C ASP A 16 13.87 18.12 -3.97
N ARG A 17 14.96 17.38 -4.10
CA ARG A 17 15.21 16.44 -5.22
C ARG A 17 14.48 15.10 -5.08
N SER A 18 13.89 14.79 -3.92
CA SER A 18 13.21 13.52 -3.70
C SER A 18 11.86 13.46 -4.44
N LEU A 19 11.45 12.27 -4.86
CA LEU A 19 10.13 12.07 -5.46
C LEU A 19 9.02 12.46 -4.48
N ARG A 20 9.20 12.16 -3.18
CA ARG A 20 8.24 12.51 -2.12
C ARG A 20 8.02 14.02 -2.05
N PHE A 21 9.07 14.82 -2.21
CA PHE A 21 8.95 16.27 -2.28
C PHE A 21 8.23 16.71 -3.56
N ALA A 22 8.63 16.17 -4.73
CA ALA A 22 8.06 16.54 -6.02
C ALA A 22 6.55 16.24 -6.15
N VAL A 23 6.03 15.28 -5.39
CA VAL A 23 4.60 14.89 -5.41
C VAL A 23 3.78 15.45 -4.25
N LYS A 24 4.39 16.14 -3.26
CA LYS A 24 3.72 16.57 -2.02
C LYS A 24 2.46 17.42 -2.23
N GLY A 25 2.46 18.28 -3.26
CA GLY A 25 1.34 19.17 -3.58
C GLY A 25 0.33 18.59 -4.58
N ARG A 26 0.47 17.32 -4.97
CA ARG A 26 -0.47 16.66 -5.89
C ARG A 26 -1.56 16.00 -5.08
N GLU A 27 -2.81 16.29 -5.42
CA GLU A 27 -3.99 15.67 -4.79
C GLU A 27 -4.78 14.83 -5.80
N GLY A 28 -5.49 13.82 -5.31
CA GLY A 28 -6.53 13.10 -6.07
C GLY A 28 -6.04 12.22 -7.22
N THR A 29 -4.72 12.12 -7.43
CA THR A 29 -4.10 11.30 -8.47
C THR A 29 -3.67 9.94 -7.90
N THR A 30 -3.57 8.93 -8.78
CA THR A 30 -2.97 7.64 -8.42
C THR A 30 -1.48 7.83 -8.21
N LEU A 31 -1.07 8.11 -6.97
CA LEU A 31 0.33 8.34 -6.57
C LEU A 31 0.77 7.17 -5.71
N ARG A 32 1.16 6.08 -6.38
CA ARG A 32 1.67 4.90 -5.71
C ARG A 32 2.68 4.18 -6.59
N ASP A 33 3.54 3.42 -5.93
CA ASP A 33 4.31 2.36 -6.57
C ASP A 33 3.84 1.02 -6.00
N THR A 34 3.61 0.04 -6.87
CA THR A 34 3.23 -1.32 -6.49
C THR A 34 4.22 -2.31 -7.12
N TYR A 35 4.76 -3.19 -6.28
CA TYR A 35 5.65 -4.26 -6.68
C TYR A 35 4.94 -5.59 -6.41
N TYR A 36 4.68 -6.36 -7.45
CA TYR A 36 4.16 -7.72 -7.30
C TYR A 36 5.31 -8.66 -6.89
N LEU A 37 5.29 -9.11 -5.64
CA LEU A 37 6.31 -10.00 -5.07
C LEU A 37 6.02 -11.46 -5.40
N VAL A 38 4.73 -11.83 -5.41
CA VAL A 38 4.23 -13.13 -5.88
C VAL A 38 3.05 -12.85 -6.79
N ASP A 39 3.07 -13.41 -7.99
CA ASP A 39 1.97 -13.29 -8.95
C ASP A 39 1.69 -14.66 -9.60
N PRO A 40 0.43 -15.12 -9.67
CA PRO A 40 0.10 -16.42 -10.25
C PRO A 40 0.51 -16.60 -11.73
N ASN A 41 0.66 -15.49 -12.48
CA ASN A 41 1.01 -15.50 -13.89
C ASN A 41 2.52 -15.52 -14.14
N SER A 42 3.32 -15.03 -13.18
CA SER A 42 4.78 -14.96 -13.32
C SER A 42 5.54 -15.84 -12.31
N SER A 43 4.82 -16.59 -11.46
CA SER A 43 5.42 -17.47 -10.45
C SER A 43 4.77 -18.87 -10.42
N PRO A 44 5.39 -19.85 -9.73
CA PRO A 44 4.78 -21.15 -9.49
C PRO A 44 3.51 -21.13 -8.63
N SER A 45 3.27 -20.03 -7.88
CA SER A 45 2.03 -19.87 -7.13
C SER A 45 0.82 -19.92 -8.07
N LYS A 46 -0.28 -20.51 -7.60
CA LYS A 46 -1.56 -20.53 -8.33
C LYS A 46 -2.72 -19.96 -7.52
N ASN A 47 -2.55 -19.84 -6.21
CA ASN A 47 -3.61 -19.45 -5.29
C ASN A 47 -3.26 -18.19 -4.47
N LEU A 48 -2.00 -17.74 -4.51
CA LEU A 48 -1.53 -16.58 -3.76
C LEU A 48 -0.97 -15.52 -4.68
N GLN A 49 -1.38 -14.27 -4.46
CA GLN A 49 -0.76 -13.07 -5.00
C GLN A 49 -0.33 -12.20 -3.80
N MET A 50 0.82 -11.57 -3.89
CA MET A 50 1.32 -10.66 -2.86
C MET A 50 1.94 -9.44 -3.51
N GLY A 51 1.50 -8.26 -3.08
CA GLY A 51 2.06 -6.98 -3.49
C GLY A 51 2.72 -6.24 -2.33
N TYR A 52 3.70 -5.42 -2.64
CA TYR A 52 4.20 -4.35 -1.77
C TYR A 52 3.82 -3.02 -2.42
N THR A 53 3.04 -2.21 -1.73
CA THR A 53 2.58 -0.92 -2.26
C THR A 53 3.01 0.23 -1.36
N THR A 54 3.65 1.24 -1.95
CA THR A 54 3.87 2.54 -1.31
C THR A 54 2.85 3.51 -1.88
N VAL A 55 1.95 4.03 -1.05
CA VAL A 55 1.08 5.16 -1.41
C VAL A 55 1.72 6.44 -0.90
N TYR A 56 1.93 7.41 -1.79
CA TYR A 56 2.51 8.70 -1.41
C TYR A 56 1.46 9.57 -0.72
N ALA A 57 1.91 10.50 0.13
CA ALA A 57 1.03 11.43 0.82
C ALA A 57 0.10 12.16 -0.17
N ASN A 58 -1.17 12.34 0.22
CA ASN A 58 -2.24 12.93 -0.59
C ASN A 58 -2.62 12.13 -1.86
N GLY A 59 -1.99 10.98 -2.07
CA GLY A 59 -2.31 10.02 -3.13
C GLY A 59 -3.38 9.01 -2.73
N LYS A 60 -3.83 8.24 -3.72
CA LYS A 60 -4.70 7.07 -3.53
C LYS A 60 -4.39 5.95 -4.51
N THR A 61 -4.97 4.79 -4.27
CA THR A 61 -5.09 3.72 -5.27
C THR A 61 -6.26 4.03 -6.21
N THR A 62 -6.41 3.27 -7.31
CA THR A 62 -7.53 3.45 -8.25
C THR A 62 -8.86 2.92 -7.73
N GLY A 63 -8.83 2.07 -6.70
CA GLY A 63 -9.98 1.28 -6.23
C GLY A 63 -10.40 0.22 -7.25
N HIS A 64 -10.80 -0.97 -6.79
CA HIS A 64 -11.34 -2.04 -7.63
C HIS A 64 -12.05 -3.12 -6.81
N SER A 65 -12.56 -4.15 -7.48
CA SER A 65 -13.09 -5.37 -6.85
C SER A 65 -12.68 -6.58 -7.66
N HIS A 66 -12.57 -7.72 -6.99
CA HIS A 66 -12.27 -9.01 -7.62
C HIS A 66 -13.21 -10.06 -7.05
N ALA A 67 -13.88 -10.82 -7.92
CA ALA A 67 -14.87 -11.83 -7.50
C ALA A 67 -14.21 -13.19 -7.23
N GLN A 68 -12.94 -13.35 -7.60
CA GLN A 68 -12.24 -14.63 -7.67
C GLN A 68 -11.36 -14.89 -6.44
N HIS A 69 -11.08 -13.88 -5.63
CA HIS A 69 -10.24 -14.01 -4.44
C HIS A 69 -10.67 -13.05 -3.33
N GLU A 70 -10.22 -13.34 -2.13
CA GLU A 70 -10.19 -12.43 -0.99
C GLU A 70 -8.84 -11.71 -0.95
N GLU A 71 -8.75 -10.59 -0.23
CA GLU A 71 -7.50 -9.85 -0.08
C GLU A 71 -7.26 -9.42 1.37
N VAL A 72 -5.98 -9.36 1.76
CA VAL A 72 -5.57 -8.85 3.07
C VAL A 72 -4.52 -7.77 2.87
N TYR A 73 -4.74 -6.63 3.50
CA TYR A 73 -3.77 -5.55 3.62
C TYR A 73 -3.13 -5.60 4.99
N PHE A 74 -1.81 -5.37 5.05
CA PHE A 74 -1.10 -5.17 6.30
C PHE A 74 -0.26 -3.90 6.20
N VAL A 75 -0.51 -2.93 7.08
CA VAL A 75 0.17 -1.64 7.03
C VAL A 75 1.50 -1.76 7.77
N ILE A 76 2.59 -1.68 7.02
CA ILE A 76 3.94 -1.81 7.59
C ILE A 76 4.49 -0.49 8.15
N GLN A 77 4.06 0.66 7.60
CA GLN A 77 4.53 1.99 7.96
C GLN A 77 3.51 3.06 7.54
N GLY A 78 3.47 4.17 8.27
CA GLY A 78 2.63 5.33 7.95
C GLY A 78 1.20 5.19 8.46
N GLN A 79 0.34 6.08 7.97
CA GLN A 79 -1.09 6.11 8.26
C GLN A 79 -1.88 6.61 7.06
N GLY A 80 -3.15 6.28 7.00
CA GLY A 80 -4.03 6.69 5.92
C GLY A 80 -5.46 6.26 6.18
N ARG A 81 -6.19 6.05 5.09
CA ARG A 81 -7.60 5.69 5.11
C ARG A 81 -7.86 4.61 4.09
N MET A 82 -8.54 3.55 4.49
CA MET A 82 -8.94 2.45 3.61
C MET A 82 -10.46 2.41 3.50
N VAL A 83 -10.95 2.20 2.28
CA VAL A 83 -12.36 1.99 2.00
C VAL A 83 -12.56 0.50 1.72
N VAL A 84 -13.57 -0.11 2.32
CA VAL A 84 -13.99 -1.50 2.04
C VAL A 84 -15.51 -1.52 1.97
N GLY A 85 -16.05 -1.62 0.77
CA GLY A 85 -17.48 -1.49 0.51
C GLY A 85 -17.96 -0.08 0.84
N GLU A 86 -18.90 0.03 1.77
CA GLU A 86 -19.44 1.29 2.27
C GLU A 86 -18.70 1.79 3.53
N ASP A 87 -17.82 0.95 4.09
CA ASP A 87 -17.10 1.26 5.31
C ASP A 87 -15.78 1.97 5.01
N GLU A 88 -15.38 2.83 5.96
CA GLU A 88 -14.16 3.59 5.89
C GLU A 88 -13.41 3.52 7.21
N TYR A 89 -12.11 3.21 7.13
CA TYR A 89 -11.27 2.95 8.28
C TYR A 89 -10.05 3.88 8.25
N GLU A 90 -9.74 4.54 9.36
CA GLU A 90 -8.39 5.06 9.59
C GLU A 90 -7.45 3.88 9.86
N ILE A 91 -6.32 3.85 9.16
CA ILE A 91 -5.33 2.77 9.26
C ILE A 91 -3.97 3.34 9.62
N LYS A 92 -3.18 2.58 10.37
CA LYS A 92 -1.80 2.91 10.74
C LYS A 92 -0.92 1.66 10.79
N ALA A 93 0.38 1.87 10.91
CA ALA A 93 1.35 0.78 11.02
C ALA A 93 0.93 -0.25 12.09
N GLY A 94 0.95 -1.53 11.70
CA GLY A 94 0.52 -2.67 12.50
C GLY A 94 -0.91 -3.15 12.25
N ASP A 95 -1.74 -2.36 11.57
CA ASP A 95 -3.12 -2.75 11.28
C ASP A 95 -3.19 -3.77 10.13
N GLY A 96 -4.08 -4.75 10.29
CA GLY A 96 -4.45 -5.72 9.26
C GLY A 96 -5.91 -5.52 8.85
N LEU A 97 -6.18 -5.53 7.55
CA LEU A 97 -7.51 -5.35 7.00
C LEU A 97 -7.85 -6.49 6.05
N TYR A 98 -9.02 -7.09 6.26
CA TYR A 98 -9.56 -8.15 5.44
C TYR A 98 -10.60 -7.59 4.46
N VAL A 99 -10.50 -8.01 3.20
CA VAL A 99 -11.42 -7.64 2.13
C VAL A 99 -12.08 -8.93 1.60
N PRO A 100 -13.41 -9.08 1.77
CA PRO A 100 -14.13 -10.22 1.21
C PRO A 100 -14.20 -10.20 -0.31
N PHE A 101 -14.48 -11.38 -0.89
CA PHE A 101 -14.73 -11.54 -2.33
C PHE A 101 -15.76 -10.53 -2.86
N GLY A 102 -15.43 -9.90 -3.99
CA GLY A 102 -16.33 -9.01 -4.73
C GLY A 102 -16.59 -7.65 -4.07
N VAL A 103 -16.00 -7.37 -2.92
CA VAL A 103 -16.19 -6.09 -2.23
C VAL A 103 -15.21 -5.06 -2.80
N PHE A 104 -15.75 -3.87 -3.14
CA PHE A 104 -14.93 -2.76 -3.63
C PHE A 104 -13.98 -2.26 -2.53
N HIS A 105 -12.74 -1.97 -2.90
CA HIS A 105 -11.70 -1.46 -2.01
C HIS A 105 -10.67 -0.63 -2.79
#